data_AF-A0A0F2N8S6-F1
#
_entry.id   AF-A0A0F2N8S6-F1
#
_cell.length_a   1.000
_cell.length_b   1.000
_cell.length_c   1.000
_cell.angle_alpha   90.00
_cell.angle_beta   90.00
_cell.angle_gamma   90.00
#
_symmetry.space_group_name_H-M   'P 1'
#
loop_
_entity.id
_entity.type
_entity.pdbx_description
1 polymer ?
#
loop_
_entity_poly.entity_id
_entity_poly.type
_entity_poly.pdbx_seq_one_letter_code
_entity_poly.pdbx_strand_id
1 'polypeptide(L)'
;MSPNKLPSPWLTVPIFFGLFFGGGYVGIQVSRVLAPDSGLAEFVSFLTLPIAFVIGIVAWAGAAIPSAVLRLVMLVLRRDRSPSVEGGSKAIIPPGSSVFVPAALVTCLVAGTVVGAISPSLGFGWVLCLYMGLGLGYGVTCWKLASTGYLQFPRE
;
A
#
# COMPACT_ATOMS: atom_id res chain seq x y z
N MET A 1 -23.35 15.89 2.05
CA MET A 1 -22.40 15.06 1.28
C MET A 1 -23.21 14.25 0.29
N SER A 2 -23.02 14.51 -1.01
CA SER A 2 -23.75 13.85 -2.10
C SER A 2 -23.44 12.34 -2.09
N PRO A 3 -24.40 11.45 -2.43
CA PRO A 3 -24.18 10.01 -2.47
C PRO A 3 -22.94 9.66 -3.32
N ASN A 4 -22.07 8.84 -2.72
CA ASN A 4 -20.75 8.41 -3.20
C ASN A 4 -20.75 8.00 -4.68
N LYS A 5 -20.48 8.95 -5.58
CA LYS A 5 -19.96 8.61 -6.91
C LYS A 5 -18.57 8.04 -6.70
N LEU A 6 -18.37 6.79 -7.11
CA LEU A 6 -17.01 6.24 -7.25
C LEU A 6 -16.18 7.23 -8.10
N PRO A 7 -14.91 7.48 -7.73
CA PRO A 7 -14.05 8.34 -8.53
C PRO A 7 -14.01 7.82 -9.96
N SER A 8 -14.05 8.74 -10.93
CA SER A 8 -14.04 8.37 -12.34
C SER A 8 -12.77 7.58 -12.67
N PRO A 9 -12.82 6.61 -13.62
CA PRO A 9 -11.63 5.86 -14.04
C PRO A 9 -10.45 6.78 -14.45
N TRP A 10 -10.78 7.95 -15.00
CA TRP A 10 -9.83 9.00 -15.37
C TRP A 10 -9.04 9.58 -14.20
N LEU A 11 -9.53 9.49 -12.96
CA LEU A 11 -8.80 9.89 -11.75
C LEU A 11 -8.00 8.72 -11.15
N THR A 12 -8.49 7.50 -11.25
CA THR A 12 -7.85 6.34 -10.62
C THR A 12 -6.60 5.89 -11.38
N VAL A 13 -6.61 6.00 -12.71
CA VAL A 13 -5.46 5.64 -13.55
C VAL A 13 -4.22 6.49 -13.23
N PRO A 14 -4.27 7.84 -13.24
CA PRO A 14 -3.12 8.66 -12.86
C PRO A 14 -2.62 8.41 -11.44
N ILE A 15 -3.51 8.11 -10.49
CA ILE A 15 -3.11 7.77 -9.11
C ILE A 15 -2.32 6.47 -9.08
N PHE A 16 -2.79 5.44 -9.78
CA PHE A 16 -2.09 4.15 -9.87
C PHE A 16 -0.70 4.31 -10.51
N PHE A 17 -0.64 5.00 -11.66
CA PHE A 17 0.62 5.30 -12.34
C PHE A 17 1.55 6.16 -11.46
N GLY A 18 1.00 7.17 -10.78
CA GLY A 18 1.75 8.04 -9.88
C GLY A 18 2.31 7.30 -8.68
N LEU A 19 1.54 6.40 -8.05
CA LEU A 19 2.02 5.56 -6.96
C LEU A 19 3.11 4.60 -7.42
N PHE A 20 2.96 4.00 -8.61
CA PHE A 20 3.90 3.04 -9.14
C PHE A 20 5.20 3.72 -9.63
N PHE A 21 5.11 4.58 -10.65
CA PHE A 21 6.26 5.23 -11.25
C PHE A 21 6.82 6.36 -10.38
N GLY A 22 5.96 7.12 -9.71
CA GLY A 22 6.41 8.14 -8.76
C GLY A 22 7.13 7.52 -7.56
N GLY A 23 6.65 6.37 -7.08
CA GLY A 23 7.36 5.57 -6.07
C GLY A 23 8.76 5.17 -6.54
N GLY A 24 8.88 4.58 -7.75
CA GLY A 24 10.18 4.21 -8.30
C GLY A 24 11.13 5.40 -8.50
N TYR A 25 10.61 6.53 -9.00
CA TYR A 25 11.39 7.76 -9.15
C TYR A 25 11.92 8.29 -7.81
N VAL A 26 11.06 8.36 -6.78
CA VAL A 26 11.48 8.76 -5.42
C VAL A 26 12.54 7.81 -4.88
N GLY A 27 12.39 6.51 -5.10
CA GLY A 27 13.39 5.51 -4.73
C GLY A 27 14.77 5.80 -5.35
N ILE A 28 14.83 6.08 -6.65
CA ILE A 28 16.08 6.44 -7.35
C ILE A 28 16.71 7.72 -6.76
N GLN A 29 15.91 8.74 -6.49
CA GLN A 29 16.43 9.99 -5.93
C GLN A 29 17.01 9.77 -4.53
N VAL A 30 16.36 8.93 -3.72
CA VAL A 30 16.87 8.54 -2.39
C VAL A 30 18.17 7.76 -2.52
N SER A 31 18.28 6.76 -3.40
CA SER A 31 19.53 5.99 -3.53
C SER A 31 20.69 6.82 -4.06
N ARG A 32 20.48 7.75 -4.98
CA ARG A 32 21.54 8.65 -5.46
C ARG A 32 22.16 9.50 -4.36
N VAL A 33 21.37 9.89 -3.37
CA VAL A 33 21.86 10.64 -2.21
C VAL A 33 22.61 9.74 -1.23
N LEU A 34 22.15 8.49 -1.03
CA LEU A 34 22.70 7.60 -0.01
C LEU A 34 23.91 6.79 -0.49
N ALA A 35 23.85 6.27 -1.72
CA ALA A 35 24.86 5.42 -2.33
C ALA A 35 25.12 5.90 -3.77
N PRO A 36 25.80 7.05 -3.94
CA PRO A 36 26.14 7.55 -5.27
C PRO A 36 26.95 6.50 -6.05
N ASP A 37 26.76 6.48 -7.36
CA ASP A 37 27.44 5.58 -8.32
C ASP A 37 27.13 4.07 -8.16
N SER A 38 26.23 3.69 -7.24
CA SER A 38 25.81 2.29 -7.09
C SER A 38 24.57 1.98 -7.94
N GLY A 39 24.79 1.41 -9.13
CA GLY A 39 23.69 0.93 -9.99
C GLY A 39 22.79 -0.10 -9.31
N LEU A 40 23.34 -0.91 -8.39
CA LEU A 40 22.55 -1.85 -7.58
C LEU A 40 21.60 -1.12 -6.62
N ALA A 41 22.09 -0.06 -5.95
CA ALA A 41 21.25 0.75 -5.08
C ALA A 41 20.12 1.40 -5.88
N GLU A 42 20.41 1.99 -7.03
CA GLU A 42 19.39 2.59 -7.92
C GLU A 42 18.33 1.57 -8.33
N PHE A 43 18.74 0.37 -8.76
CA PHE A 43 17.83 -0.69 -9.18
C PHE A 43 16.93 -1.19 -8.04
N VAL A 44 17.51 -1.47 -6.88
CA VAL A 44 16.77 -1.92 -5.70
C VAL A 44 15.75 -0.86 -5.28
N SER A 45 16.17 0.40 -5.18
CA SER A 45 15.29 1.49 -4.73
C SER A 45 14.19 1.80 -5.74
N PHE A 46 14.49 1.73 -7.04
CA PHE A 46 13.49 1.88 -8.11
C PHE A 46 12.36 0.84 -7.96
N LEU A 47 12.71 -0.42 -7.67
CA LEU A 47 11.73 -1.50 -7.56
C LEU A 47 11.03 -1.58 -6.19
N THR A 48 11.61 -0.98 -5.15
CA THR A 48 11.14 -1.15 -3.76
C THR A 48 9.67 -0.75 -3.59
N LEU A 49 9.31 0.48 -3.98
CA LEU A 49 7.94 0.99 -3.81
C LEU A 49 6.93 0.36 -4.80
N PRO A 50 7.27 0.14 -6.09
CA PRO A 50 6.45 -0.67 -6.99
C PRO A 50 6.13 -2.07 -6.46
N ILE A 51 7.14 -2.79 -5.95
CA ILE A 51 6.97 -4.12 -5.36
C ILE A 51 6.09 -4.03 -4.10
N ALA A 52 6.34 -3.06 -3.22
CA ALA A 52 5.51 -2.80 -2.05
C ALA A 52 4.04 -2.61 -2.41
N PHE A 53 3.77 -1.87 -3.48
CA PHE A 53 2.44 -1.60 -3.97
C PHE A 53 1.75 -2.86 -4.51
N VAL A 54 2.43 -3.64 -5.35
CA VAL A 54 1.91 -4.90 -5.89
C VAL A 54 1.62 -5.90 -4.77
N ILE A 55 2.56 -6.08 -3.84
CA ILE A 55 2.37 -6.93 -2.65
C ILE A 55 1.18 -6.43 -1.83
N GLY A 56 1.07 -5.11 -1.64
CA GLY A 56 -0.06 -4.50 -0.94
C GLY A 56 -1.41 -4.77 -1.61
N ILE A 57 -1.49 -4.70 -2.94
CA ILE A 57 -2.71 -5.05 -3.70
C ILE A 57 -3.06 -6.52 -3.51
N VAL A 58 -2.10 -7.43 -3.68
CA VAL A 58 -2.33 -8.88 -3.53
C VAL A 58 -2.73 -9.21 -2.09
N ALA A 59 -2.06 -8.63 -1.11
CA ALA A 59 -2.39 -8.80 0.31
C ALA A 59 -3.76 -8.23 0.64
N TRP A 60 -4.14 -7.09 0.06
CA TRP A 60 -5.46 -6.49 0.27
C TRP A 60 -6.57 -7.33 -0.36
N ALA A 61 -6.35 -7.85 -1.57
CA ALA A 61 -7.26 -8.80 -2.22
C ALA A 61 -7.40 -10.08 -1.37
N GLY A 62 -6.28 -10.64 -0.90
CA GLY A 62 -6.26 -11.79 -0.01
C GLY A 62 -6.96 -11.55 1.33
N ALA A 63 -6.87 -10.34 1.89
CA ALA A 63 -7.52 -9.96 3.15
C ALA A 63 -9.06 -9.85 3.03
N ALA A 64 -9.60 -9.70 1.82
CA ALA A 64 -11.04 -9.67 1.61
C ALA A 64 -11.70 -11.02 1.94
N ILE A 65 -11.03 -12.14 1.66
CA ILE A 65 -11.52 -13.50 1.93
C ILE A 65 -11.80 -13.74 3.42
N PRO A 66 -10.82 -13.60 4.36
CA PRO A 66 -11.08 -13.80 5.77
C PRO A 66 -12.09 -12.78 6.30
N SER A 67 -12.14 -11.57 5.77
CA SER A 67 -13.14 -10.58 6.20
C SER A 67 -14.58 -10.98 5.83
N ALA A 68 -14.78 -11.62 4.67
CA ALA A 68 -16.07 -12.15 4.24
C ALA A 68 -16.48 -13.35 5.11
N VAL A 69 -15.54 -14.26 5.39
CA VAL A 69 -15.75 -15.39 6.29
C VAL A 69 -16.13 -14.92 7.70
N LEU A 70 -15.42 -13.93 8.23
CA LEU A 70 -15.66 -13.42 9.58
C LEU A 70 -17.04 -12.74 9.69
N ARG A 71 -17.47 -12.03 8.64
CA ARG A 71 -18.84 -11.49 8.54
C ARG A 71 -19.89 -12.58 8.52
N LEU A 72 -19.68 -13.65 7.74
CA LEU A 72 -20.60 -14.79 7.69
C LEU A 72 -20.73 -15.46 9.06
N VAL A 73 -19.60 -15.71 9.73
CA VAL A 73 -19.57 -16.28 11.09
C VAL A 73 -20.29 -15.36 12.07
N MET A 74 -20.04 -14.04 12.04
CA MET A 74 -20.75 -13.11 12.92
C MET A 74 -22.25 -13.07 12.66
N LEU A 75 -22.70 -13.20 11.41
CA LEU A 75 -24.13 -13.27 11.08
C LEU A 75 -24.77 -14.55 11.62
N VAL A 76 -24.09 -15.68 11.50
CA VAL A 76 -24.55 -16.97 12.05
C VAL A 76 -24.60 -16.92 13.58
N LEU A 77 -23.64 -16.27 14.24
CA LEU A 77 -23.60 -16.11 15.69
C LEU A 77 -24.63 -15.11 16.22
N ARG A 78 -25.06 -14.13 15.40
CA ARG A 78 -26.03 -13.09 15.79
C ARG A 78 -27.47 -13.39 15.34
N ARG A 79 -27.77 -14.67 15.04
CA ARG A 79 -29.03 -15.14 14.43
C ARG A 79 -30.32 -14.73 15.17
N ASP A 80 -30.23 -14.31 16.44
CA ASP A 80 -31.39 -13.85 17.22
C ASP A 80 -31.69 -12.34 17.12
N ARG A 81 -30.87 -11.54 16.44
CA ARG A 81 -31.20 -10.13 16.15
C ARG A 81 -31.59 -9.99 14.69
N SER A 82 -32.90 -9.90 14.45
CA SER A 82 -33.50 -9.57 13.15
C SER A 82 -32.76 -8.41 12.49
N PRO A 83 -32.10 -8.62 11.33
CA PRO A 83 -31.38 -7.55 10.66
C PRO A 83 -32.39 -6.58 10.06
N SER A 84 -32.48 -5.38 10.62
CA SER A 84 -33.12 -4.25 9.96
C SER A 84 -32.37 -3.99 8.65
N VAL A 85 -33.03 -4.34 7.54
CA VAL A 85 -32.57 -4.14 6.17
C VAL A 85 -32.62 -2.64 5.88
N GLU A 86 -31.66 -1.88 6.41
CA GLU A 86 -31.43 -0.52 5.95
C GLU A 86 -30.63 -0.58 4.65
N GLY A 87 -31.39 -0.41 3.57
CA GLY A 87 -30.92 -0.29 2.22
C GLY A 87 -29.96 0.88 2.06
N GLY A 88 -28.96 0.65 1.23
CA GLY A 88 -28.01 1.65 0.83
C GLY A 88 -26.78 0.95 0.28
N SER A 89 -26.76 0.76 -1.04
CA SER A 89 -25.58 0.39 -1.82
C SER A 89 -24.52 1.50 -1.72
N LYS A 90 -23.98 1.70 -0.50
CA LYS A 90 -22.73 2.43 -0.31
C LYS A 90 -21.68 1.52 -0.89
N ALA A 91 -20.87 2.02 -1.83
CA ALA A 91 -19.70 1.30 -2.33
C ALA A 91 -18.94 0.71 -1.12
N ILE A 92 -19.05 -0.60 -0.92
CA ILE A 92 -18.46 -1.28 0.22
C ILE A 92 -16.97 -1.31 -0.08
N ILE A 93 -16.22 -0.38 0.50
CA ILE A 93 -14.76 -0.44 0.49
C ILE A 93 -14.40 -1.70 1.28
N PRO A 94 -13.74 -2.69 0.65
CA PRO A 94 -13.43 -3.93 1.33
C PRO A 94 -12.49 -3.64 2.49
N PRO A 95 -12.80 -4.16 3.70
CA PRO A 95 -11.95 -3.97 4.85
C PRO A 95 -10.57 -4.60 4.61
N GLY A 96 -9.56 -4.12 5.33
CA GLY A 96 -8.20 -4.66 5.24
C GLY A 96 -7.22 -3.85 4.41
N SER A 97 -7.57 -2.63 3.96
CA SER A 97 -6.61 -1.74 3.28
C SER A 97 -5.43 -1.30 4.15
N SER A 98 -5.45 -1.56 5.46
CA SER A 98 -4.31 -1.29 6.34
C SER A 98 -3.09 -2.19 6.03
N VAL A 99 -3.26 -3.29 5.28
CA VAL A 99 -2.15 -4.20 4.91
C VAL A 99 -1.10 -3.56 4.00
N PHE A 100 -1.40 -2.43 3.36
CA PHE A 100 -0.41 -1.65 2.60
C PHE A 100 0.74 -1.16 3.47
N VAL A 101 0.48 -0.83 4.74
CA VAL A 101 1.51 -0.33 5.67
C VAL A 101 2.56 -1.40 5.98
N PRO A 102 2.22 -2.59 6.53
CA PRO A 102 3.22 -3.62 6.78
C PRO A 102 3.88 -4.12 5.49
N ALA A 103 3.17 -4.20 4.36
CA ALA A 103 3.77 -4.57 3.07
C ALA A 103 4.88 -3.59 2.64
N ALA A 104 4.62 -2.28 2.76
CA ALA A 104 5.59 -1.24 2.45
C ALA A 104 6.76 -1.21 3.45
N LEU A 105 6.51 -1.44 4.73
CA LEU A 105 7.56 -1.51 5.75
C LEU A 105 8.50 -2.69 5.52
N VAL A 106 7.97 -3.88 5.25
CA VAL A 106 8.80 -5.09 5.03
C VAL A 106 9.66 -4.94 3.78
N THR A 107 9.09 -4.46 2.68
CA THR A 107 9.83 -4.23 1.43
C THR A 107 10.90 -3.16 1.59
N CYS A 108 10.59 -2.05 2.26
CA CYS A 108 11.57 -1.00 2.54
C CYS A 108 12.63 -1.43 3.56
N LEU A 109 12.31 -2.28 4.52
CA LEU A 109 13.29 -2.88 5.44
C LEU A 109 14.33 -3.69 4.68
N VAL A 110 13.89 -4.55 3.75
CA VAL A 110 14.79 -5.34 2.90
C VAL A 110 15.65 -4.43 2.02
N ALA A 111 15.03 -3.47 1.33
CA ALA A 111 15.75 -2.53 0.48
C ALA A 111 16.74 -1.66 1.25
N GLY A 112 16.34 -1.10 2.38
CA GLY A 112 17.18 -0.29 3.26
C GLY A 112 18.33 -1.08 3.86
N THR A 113 18.16 -2.39 4.11
CA THR A 113 19.26 -3.26 4.53
C THR A 113 20.28 -3.43 3.40
N VAL A 114 19.83 -3.69 2.18
CA VAL A 114 20.71 -3.83 1.00
C VAL A 114 21.46 -2.52 0.72
N VAL A 115 20.72 -1.40 0.64
CA VAL A 115 21.28 -0.07 0.35
C VAL A 115 22.17 0.41 1.51
N GLY A 116 21.80 0.11 2.76
CA GLY A 116 22.59 0.46 3.93
C GLY A 116 23.92 -0.28 4.01
N ALA A 117 23.99 -1.52 3.52
CA ALA A 117 25.22 -2.30 3.49
C ALA A 117 26.25 -1.78 2.46
N ILE A 118 25.77 -1.10 1.42
CA ILE A 118 26.60 -0.55 0.34
C ILE A 118 26.79 0.97 0.41
N SER A 119 26.10 1.65 1.32
CA SER A 119 26.15 3.10 1.50
C SER A 119 27.43 3.53 2.22
N PRO A 120 28.32 4.30 1.57
CA PRO A 120 29.52 4.83 2.21
C PRO A 120 29.27 6.17 2.94
N SER A 121 28.17 6.86 2.62
CA SER A 121 27.93 8.26 3.03
C SER A 121 27.25 8.37 4.40
N LEU A 122 26.24 7.54 4.62
CA LEU A 122 25.43 7.52 5.83
C LEU A 122 25.51 6.14 6.45
N GLY A 123 25.65 6.10 7.78
CA GLY A 123 25.71 4.84 8.52
C GLY A 123 24.45 3.99 8.31
N PHE A 124 24.63 2.66 8.36
CA PHE A 124 23.57 1.67 8.12
C PHE A 124 22.25 1.99 8.82
N GLY A 125 22.30 2.37 10.11
CA GLY A 125 21.09 2.68 10.88
C GLY A 125 20.29 3.87 10.35
N TRP A 126 20.97 4.89 9.81
CA TRP A 126 20.31 6.06 9.24
C TRP A 126 19.70 5.72 7.87
N VAL A 127 20.43 4.99 7.02
CA VAL A 127 19.85 4.49 5.76
C VAL A 127 18.59 3.67 6.06
N LEU A 128 18.65 2.76 7.02
CA LEU A 128 17.51 1.95 7.40
C LEU A 128 16.33 2.79 7.90
N CYS A 129 16.58 3.77 8.77
CA CYS A 129 15.55 4.66 9.29
C CYS A 129 14.87 5.48 8.17
N LEU A 130 15.64 5.97 7.17
CA LEU A 130 15.08 6.67 6.01
C LEU A 130 14.17 5.77 5.17
N TYR A 131 14.59 4.54 4.88
CA TYR A 131 13.76 3.58 4.15
C TYR A 131 12.50 3.21 4.94
N MET A 132 12.59 3.02 6.25
CA MET A 132 11.42 2.76 7.09
C MET A 132 10.45 3.94 7.10
N GLY A 133 10.97 5.18 7.15
CA GLY A 133 10.16 6.39 7.00
C GLY A 133 9.47 6.47 5.63
N LEU A 134 10.20 6.15 4.56
CA LEU A 134 9.66 6.10 3.19
C LEU A 134 8.56 5.04 3.07
N GLY A 135 8.79 3.83 3.57
CA GLY A 135 7.82 2.73 3.58
C GLY A 135 6.58 3.07 4.39
N LEU A 136 6.73 3.69 5.56
CA LEU A 136 5.60 4.14 6.37
C LEU A 136 4.78 5.21 5.63
N GLY A 137 5.43 6.24 5.10
CA GLY A 137 4.77 7.33 4.39
C GLY A 137 4.03 6.83 3.14
N TYR A 138 4.68 5.95 2.37
CA TYR A 138 4.09 5.33 1.18
C TYR A 138 2.92 4.41 1.55
N GLY A 139 3.10 3.52 2.50
CA GLY A 139 2.06 2.60 2.97
C GLY A 139 0.83 3.31 3.53
N VAL A 140 1.01 4.39 4.31
CA VAL A 140 -0.09 5.23 4.81
C VAL A 140 -0.80 5.95 3.66
N THR A 141 -0.07 6.42 2.65
CA THR A 141 -0.67 7.06 1.47
C THR A 141 -1.53 6.06 0.69
N CYS A 142 -1.02 4.86 0.43
CA CYS A 142 -1.77 3.78 -0.21
C CYS A 142 -2.99 3.37 0.62
N TRP A 143 -2.84 3.22 1.93
CA TRP A 143 -3.94 2.92 2.84
C TRP A 143 -5.03 3.98 2.78
N LYS A 144 -4.67 5.27 2.86
CA LYS A 144 -5.63 6.38 2.78
C LYS A 144 -6.37 6.41 1.45
N LEU A 145 -5.65 6.25 0.34
CA LEU A 145 -6.24 6.22 -1.01
C LEU A 145 -7.18 5.03 -1.21
N ALA A 146 -6.81 3.86 -0.69
CA ALA A 146 -7.66 2.68 -0.70
C ALA A 146 -8.89 2.85 0.21
N SER A 147 -8.72 3.40 1.42
CA SER A 147 -9.81 3.62 2.38
C SER A 147 -10.81 4.70 1.95
N THR A 148 -10.41 5.56 1.01
CA THR A 148 -11.27 6.61 0.44
C THR A 148 -11.83 6.23 -0.94
N GLY A 149 -11.48 5.05 -1.47
CA GLY A 149 -11.98 4.54 -2.73
C GLY A 149 -11.31 5.09 -3.99
N TYR A 150 -10.22 5.87 -3.86
CA TYR A 150 -9.39 6.29 -4.99
C TYR A 150 -8.55 5.15 -5.55
N LEU A 151 -8.17 4.18 -4.71
CA LEU A 151 -7.63 2.91 -5.17
C LEU A 151 -8.78 1.92 -5.35
N GLN A 152 -9.03 1.49 -6.59
CA GLN A 152 -10.07 0.51 -6.86
C GLN A 152 -9.60 -0.88 -6.38
N PHE A 153 -10.51 -1.59 -5.71
CA PHE A 153 -10.27 -2.98 -5.36
C PHE A 153 -10.27 -3.84 -6.63
N PRO A 154 -9.35 -4.82 -6.77
CA PRO A 154 -9.38 -5.76 -7.89
C PRO A 154 -10.73 -6.50 -7.91
N ARG A 155 -11.54 -6.27 -8.94
CA ARG A 155 -12.78 -7.02 -9.18
C ARG A 155 -12.51 -7.91 -10.38
N GLU A 156 -12.46 -9.22 -10.14
CA GLU A 156 -12.53 -10.24 -11.19
C GLU A 156 -14.00 -10.45 -11.62
#